data_AF-A0A919NLX8-F1
#
_entry.id   AF-A0A919NLX8-F1
#
_cell.length_a   1.000
_cell.length_b   1.000
_cell.length_c   1.000
_cell.angle_alpha   90.00
_cell.angle_beta   90.00
_cell.angle_gamma   90.00
#
_symmetry.space_group_name_H-M   'P 1'
#
loop_
_entity.id
_entity.type
_entity.pdbx_description
1 polymer ?
#
loop_
_entity_poly.entity_id
_entity_poly.type
_entity_poly.pdbx_seq_one_letter_code
_entity_poly.pdbx_strand_id
1 'polypeptide(L)'
;MATVTITFNPDLEGDIEEARSILDRLSEGRADNPTDPEVLREKIIALLRGYGEKRTDYIRQVAQAAPGSAAFADIIAIIGSAKAIGGTHSAIERAWRAKGMTTTFISTDANGDASMDPALADIVLNVLHDRVDEPDPLPSARF
;
A
#
# COMPACT_ATOMS: atom_id res chain seq x y z
N MET A 1 0.50 13.84 14.11
CA MET A 1 1.94 14.03 14.35
C MET A 1 2.15 14.12 15.85
N ALA A 2 2.96 13.23 16.43
CA ALA A 2 3.35 13.33 17.82
C ALA A 2 4.61 14.20 17.90
N THR A 3 4.57 15.27 18.68
CA THR A 3 5.74 16.13 18.94
C THR A 3 6.37 15.66 20.24
N VAL A 4 7.63 15.25 20.19
CA VAL A 4 8.42 14.93 21.38
C VAL A 4 9.35 16.12 21.64
N THR A 5 9.26 16.70 22.84
CA THR A 5 10.16 17.75 23.31
C THR A 5 11.16 17.13 24.27
N ILE A 6 12.45 17.26 23.95
CA ILE A 6 13.55 16.75 24.77
C ILE A 6 14.35 17.97 25.24
N THR A 7 14.61 18.05 26.54
CA THR A 7 15.59 19.00 27.09
C THR A 7 16.94 18.33 27.01
N PHE A 8 17.87 18.90 26.23
CA PHE A 8 19.17 18.29 25.95
C PHE A 8 20.30 19.22 26.42
N ASN A 9 21.15 18.72 27.31
CA ASN A 9 22.40 19.37 27.68
C ASN A 9 23.59 18.58 27.10
N PRO A 10 24.28 19.10 26.06
CA PRO A 10 25.36 18.38 25.38
C PRO A 10 26.60 18.11 26.25
N ASP A 11 26.74 18.80 27.38
CA ASP A 11 27.88 18.65 28.29
C ASP A 11 27.66 17.53 29.33
N LEU A 12 26.45 16.93 29.36
CA LEU A 12 26.11 15.80 30.22
C LEU A 12 26.08 14.53 29.38
N GLU A 13 27.03 13.63 29.64
CA GLU A 13 27.17 12.36 28.90
C GLU A 13 25.89 11.49 28.99
N GLY A 14 25.15 11.59 30.10
CA GLY A 14 23.86 10.92 30.28
C GLY A 14 22.74 11.43 29.35
N ASP A 15 22.71 12.72 29.01
CA ASP A 15 21.71 13.29 28.10
C ASP A 15 21.96 12.81 26.65
N ILE A 16 23.23 12.55 26.30
CA ILE A 16 23.62 11.98 25.00
C ILE A 16 23.15 10.53 24.90
N GLU A 17 23.34 9.73 25.94
CA GLU A 17 22.85 8.35 25.98
C GLU A 17 21.33 8.28 25.94
N GLU A 18 20.62 9.15 26.66
CA GLU A 18 19.17 9.23 26.65
C GLU A 18 18.62 9.64 25.27
N ALA A 19 19.22 10.67 24.64
CA ALA A 19 18.85 11.09 23.30
C ALA A 19 19.07 9.98 22.25
N ARG A 20 20.17 9.23 22.37
CA ARG A 20 20.44 8.06 21.51
C ARG A 20 19.43 6.94 21.73
N SER A 21 19.11 6.61 22.98
CA SER A 21 18.11 5.60 23.32
C SER A 21 16.72 5.97 22.80
N ILE A 22 16.32 7.23 22.91
CA ILE A 22 15.06 7.73 22.34
C ILE A 22 15.09 7.62 20.80
N LEU A 23 16.20 7.98 20.17
CA LEU A 23 16.36 7.90 18.73
C LEU A 23 16.33 6.44 18.23
N ASP A 24 16.98 5.52 18.94
CA ASP A 24 16.98 4.09 18.64
C ASP A 24 15.58 3.51 18.80
N ARG A 25 14.85 3.84 19.87
CA ARG A 25 13.45 3.42 20.04
C ARG A 25 12.51 3.97 18.96
N LEU A 26 12.74 5.22 18.52
CA LEU A 26 12.01 5.80 17.39
C LEU A 26 12.38 5.14 16.06
N SER A 27 13.63 4.66 15.92
CA SER A 27 14.14 3.98 14.73
C SER A 27 13.69 2.52 14.67
N GLU A 28 13.64 1.82 15.80
CA GLU A 28 13.06 0.48 15.95
C GLU A 28 11.56 0.49 15.63
N GLY A 29 10.82 1.53 16.06
CA GLY A 29 9.44 1.75 15.64
C GLY A 29 9.28 2.11 14.15
N ARG A 30 10.36 2.49 13.46
CA ARG A 30 10.40 2.79 12.02
C ARG A 30 10.73 1.56 11.17
N ALA A 31 11.25 0.50 11.78
CA ALA A 31 11.67 -0.72 11.09
C ALA A 31 10.52 -1.46 10.37
N ASP A 32 9.26 -1.15 10.70
CA ASP A 32 8.07 -1.76 10.08
C ASP A 32 7.40 -0.90 8.99
N ASN A 33 7.98 0.23 8.58
CA ASN A 33 7.52 0.94 7.40
C ASN A 33 8.48 0.69 6.25
N PRO A 34 8.21 -0.29 5.36
CA PRO A 34 9.02 -0.48 4.17
C PRO A 34 8.78 0.74 3.27
N THR A 35 9.65 1.72 3.45
CA THR A 35 9.80 2.89 2.57
C THR A 35 10.71 2.56 1.41
N ASP A 36 11.35 1.38 1.45
CA ASP A 36 12.10 0.80 0.34
C ASP A 36 11.13 0.43 -0.81
N PRO A 37 11.27 1.05 -2.00
CA PRO A 37 10.45 0.75 -3.16
C PRO A 37 10.46 -0.72 -3.58
N GLU A 38 11.58 -1.43 -3.40
CA GLU A 38 11.69 -2.85 -3.78
C GLU A 38 10.84 -3.74 -2.87
N VAL A 39 10.88 -3.47 -1.55
CA VAL A 39 10.05 -4.19 -0.59
C VAL A 39 8.57 -3.91 -0.86
N LEU A 40 8.20 -2.66 -1.13
CA LEU A 40 6.83 -2.30 -1.53
C LEU A 40 6.39 -3.05 -2.80
N ARG A 41 7.27 -3.10 -3.81
CA ARG A 41 7.04 -3.84 -5.05
C ARG A 41 6.76 -5.31 -4.78
N GLU A 42 7.58 -5.98 -3.97
CA GLU A 42 7.37 -7.38 -3.57
C GLU A 42 6.04 -7.59 -2.83
N LYS A 43 5.68 -6.70 -1.91
CA LYS A 43 4.40 -6.78 -1.19
C LYS A 43 3.21 -6.62 -2.14
N ILE A 44 3.28 -5.71 -3.11
CA ILE A 44 2.25 -5.50 -4.13
C ILE A 44 2.14 -6.72 -5.04
N ILE A 45 3.25 -7.28 -5.53
CA ILE A 45 3.24 -8.53 -6.31
C ILE A 45 2.54 -9.64 -5.52
N ALA A 46 2.90 -9.80 -4.24
CA ALA A 46 2.30 -10.80 -3.37
C ALA A 46 0.82 -10.49 -3.05
N LEU A 47 0.37 -9.24 -3.12
CA LEU A 47 -1.02 -8.84 -2.93
C LEU A 47 -1.85 -9.23 -4.15
N LEU A 48 -1.34 -8.89 -5.32
CA LEU A 48 -2.03 -9.10 -6.59
C LEU A 48 -2.02 -10.57 -7.05
N ARG A 49 -1.13 -11.45 -6.53
CA ARG A 49 -1.07 -12.88 -6.93
C ARG A 49 -2.37 -13.65 -6.68
N GLY A 50 -3.16 -13.24 -5.69
CA GLY A 50 -4.42 -13.91 -5.33
C GLY A 50 -5.68 -13.21 -5.86
N TYR A 51 -5.54 -12.17 -6.67
CA TYR A 51 -6.66 -11.35 -7.13
C TYR A 51 -7.08 -11.72 -8.54
N GLY A 52 -8.39 -11.89 -8.74
CA GLY A 52 -8.97 -12.02 -10.06
C GLY A 52 -9.04 -10.68 -10.79
N GLU A 53 -9.31 -10.75 -12.08
CA GLU A 53 -9.36 -9.62 -13.03
C GLU A 53 -10.07 -8.38 -12.46
N LYS A 54 -11.31 -8.51 -11.99
CA LYS A 54 -12.08 -7.36 -11.45
C LYS A 54 -11.38 -6.59 -10.33
N ARG A 55 -10.67 -7.29 -9.43
CA ARG A 55 -9.94 -6.63 -8.33
C ARG A 55 -8.68 -5.97 -8.83
N THR A 56 -7.99 -6.62 -9.77
CA THR A 56 -6.82 -6.07 -10.43
C THR A 56 -7.18 -4.82 -11.23
N ASP A 57 -8.29 -4.84 -11.97
CA ASP A 57 -8.80 -3.72 -12.74
C ASP A 57 -9.27 -2.57 -11.86
N TYR A 58 -9.93 -2.88 -10.73
CA TYR A 58 -10.26 -1.88 -9.73
C TYR A 58 -9.01 -1.17 -9.21
N ILE A 59 -7.98 -1.92 -8.80
CA ILE A 59 -6.71 -1.36 -8.32
C ILE A 59 -6.04 -0.54 -9.42
N ARG A 60 -6.04 -1.03 -10.67
CA ARG A 60 -5.50 -0.31 -11.83
C ARG A 60 -6.22 1.01 -12.05
N GLN A 61 -7.55 1.01 -12.04
CA GLN A 61 -8.37 2.21 -12.22
C GLN A 61 -8.07 3.27 -11.15
N VAL A 62 -7.94 2.85 -9.89
CA VAL A 62 -7.61 3.77 -8.79
C VAL A 62 -6.18 4.32 -8.94
N ALA A 63 -5.21 3.48 -9.29
CA ALA A 63 -3.83 3.91 -9.48
C ALA A 63 -3.67 4.87 -10.68
N GLN A 64 -4.37 4.61 -11.79
CA GLN A 64 -4.35 5.49 -12.97
C GLN A 64 -5.00 6.86 -12.72
N ALA A 65 -5.94 6.94 -11.78
CA ALA A 65 -6.59 8.18 -11.42
C ALA A 65 -5.72 9.08 -10.52
N ALA A 66 -4.64 8.54 -9.93
CA ALA A 66 -3.72 9.32 -9.09
C ALA A 66 -3.05 10.44 -9.92
N PRO A 67 -2.84 11.64 -9.34
CA PRO A 67 -3.04 12.02 -7.94
C PRO A 67 -4.49 12.37 -7.54
N GLY A 68 -5.45 12.26 -8.47
CA GLY A 68 -6.88 12.44 -8.20
C GLY A 68 -7.54 11.20 -7.62
N SER A 69 -8.85 11.08 -7.85
CA SER A 69 -9.66 9.96 -7.40
C SER A 69 -10.36 9.31 -8.60
N ALA A 70 -10.46 7.99 -8.59
CA ALA A 70 -11.34 7.26 -9.49
C ALA A 70 -12.79 7.46 -9.05
N ALA A 71 -13.64 7.89 -9.98
CA ALA A 71 -15.04 8.16 -9.69
C ALA A 71 -15.77 6.88 -9.30
N PHE A 72 -16.67 6.98 -8.32
CA PHE A 72 -17.44 5.85 -7.80
C PHE A 72 -18.21 5.12 -8.89
N ALA A 73 -18.76 5.85 -9.88
CA ALA A 73 -19.47 5.28 -11.01
C ALA A 73 -18.58 4.36 -11.88
N ASP A 74 -17.33 4.76 -12.12
CA ASP A 74 -16.38 3.97 -12.91
C ASP A 74 -15.96 2.71 -12.15
N ILE A 75 -15.77 2.84 -10.84
CA ILE A 75 -15.46 1.70 -9.97
C ILE A 75 -16.63 0.70 -9.93
N ILE A 76 -17.89 1.19 -9.89
CA ILE A 76 -19.08 0.35 -9.99
C ILE A 76 -19.11 -0.39 -11.32
N ALA A 77 -18.75 0.24 -12.43
CA ALA A 77 -18.74 -0.41 -13.74
C ALA A 77 -17.79 -1.64 -13.77
N ILE A 78 -16.68 -1.59 -13.03
CA ILE A 78 -15.72 -2.69 -12.91
C ILE A 78 -16.21 -3.78 -11.93
N ILE A 79 -16.56 -3.37 -10.71
CA ILE A 79 -16.87 -4.30 -9.61
C ILE A 79 -18.30 -4.85 -9.71
N GLY A 80 -19.21 -4.12 -10.34
CA GLY A 80 -20.59 -4.48 -10.64
C GLY A 80 -21.62 -4.00 -9.61
N SER A 81 -21.23 -3.56 -8.41
CA SER A 81 -22.16 -2.95 -7.45
C SER A 81 -21.45 -2.21 -6.32
N ALA A 82 -22.11 -1.18 -5.76
CA ALA A 82 -21.69 -0.45 -4.56
C ALA A 82 -21.39 -1.38 -3.37
N LYS A 83 -22.26 -2.37 -3.12
CA LYS A 83 -22.09 -3.33 -2.02
C LYS A 83 -20.82 -4.17 -2.18
N ALA A 84 -20.51 -4.59 -3.41
CA ALA A 84 -19.30 -5.35 -3.68
C ALA A 84 -18.02 -4.51 -3.56
N ILE A 85 -18.11 -3.18 -3.76
CA ILE A 85 -16.97 -2.26 -3.55
C ILE A 85 -16.56 -2.25 -2.08
N GLY A 86 -17.48 -2.03 -1.15
CA GLY A 86 -17.15 -2.01 0.29
C GLY A 86 -16.47 -3.30 0.76
N GLY A 87 -16.97 -4.46 0.29
CA GLY A 87 -16.37 -5.76 0.56
C GLY A 87 -14.98 -5.94 -0.08
N THR A 88 -14.81 -5.45 -1.31
CA THR A 88 -13.53 -5.50 -2.04
C THR A 88 -12.49 -4.62 -1.37
N HIS A 89 -12.84 -3.38 -1.04
CA HIS A 89 -11.99 -2.43 -0.35
C HIS A 89 -11.51 -2.98 1.00
N SER A 90 -12.45 -3.49 1.81
CA SER A 90 -12.13 -4.10 3.11
C SER A 90 -11.23 -5.34 2.98
N ALA A 91 -11.39 -6.12 1.92
CA ALA A 91 -10.54 -7.28 1.66
C ALA A 91 -9.12 -6.87 1.24
N ILE A 92 -8.98 -5.83 0.42
CA ILE A 92 -7.70 -5.28 -0.02
C ILE A 92 -6.94 -4.69 1.17
N GLU A 93 -7.58 -3.83 1.94
CA GLU A 93 -6.96 -3.21 3.13
C GLU A 93 -6.50 -4.27 4.13
N ARG A 94 -7.34 -5.27 4.44
CA ARG A 94 -6.92 -6.36 5.35
C ARG A 94 -5.72 -7.14 4.83
N ALA A 95 -5.70 -7.44 3.53
CA ALA A 95 -4.58 -8.16 2.92
C ALA A 95 -3.30 -7.30 2.88
N TRP A 96 -3.44 -5.98 2.71
CA TRP A 96 -2.34 -5.03 2.81
C TRP A 96 -1.75 -4.99 4.22
N ARG A 97 -2.61 -4.86 5.24
CA ARG A 97 -2.18 -4.89 6.66
C ARG A 97 -1.54 -6.23 7.04
N ALA A 98 -2.07 -7.35 6.54
CA ALA A 98 -1.50 -8.68 6.78
C ALA A 98 -0.08 -8.85 6.20
N LYS A 99 0.34 -7.97 5.29
CA LYS A 99 1.70 -7.96 4.73
C LYS A 99 2.69 -7.10 5.52
N GLY A 100 2.27 -6.55 6.65
CA GLY A 100 3.06 -5.68 7.52
C GLY A 100 2.93 -4.20 7.20
N MET A 101 2.03 -3.83 6.29
CA MET A 101 1.90 -2.43 5.86
C MET A 101 1.03 -1.65 6.82
N THR A 102 1.49 -0.48 7.24
CA THR A 102 0.75 0.38 8.19
C THR A 102 -0.04 1.49 7.51
N THR A 103 0.28 1.77 6.24
CA THR A 103 -0.39 2.77 5.41
C THR A 103 -1.71 2.23 4.86
N THR A 104 -2.56 3.15 4.40
CA THR A 104 -3.76 2.82 3.63
C THR A 104 -3.37 2.51 2.18
N PHE A 105 -3.91 1.43 1.61
CA PHE A 105 -3.63 1.06 0.22
C PHE A 105 -4.53 1.86 -0.74
N ILE A 106 -5.83 1.92 -0.46
CA ILE A 106 -6.83 2.72 -1.16
C ILE A 106 -7.64 3.48 -0.11
N SER A 107 -7.87 4.76 -0.31
CA SER A 107 -8.79 5.58 0.48
C SER A 107 -10.11 5.74 -0.26
N THR A 108 -11.21 5.94 0.47
CA THR A 108 -12.51 6.30 -0.12
C THR A 108 -13.08 7.53 0.58
N ASP A 109 -13.67 8.44 -0.18
CA ASP A 109 -14.30 9.65 0.36
C ASP A 109 -15.80 9.43 0.67
N ALA A 110 -16.49 10.51 1.05
CA ALA A 110 -17.92 10.46 1.37
C ALA A 110 -18.81 10.17 0.15
N ASN A 111 -18.33 10.41 -1.06
CA ASN A 111 -19.02 10.13 -2.31
C ASN A 111 -18.76 8.70 -2.82
N GLY A 112 -17.80 8.01 -2.21
CA GLY A 112 -17.34 6.67 -2.61
C GLY A 112 -16.24 6.71 -3.66
N ASP A 113 -15.71 7.89 -4.00
CA ASP A 113 -14.58 8.03 -4.91
C ASP A 113 -13.33 7.47 -4.23
N ALA A 114 -12.54 6.71 -4.98
CA ALA A 114 -11.38 6.02 -4.44
C ALA A 114 -10.07 6.67 -4.89
N SER A 115 -9.13 6.85 -3.96
CA SER A 115 -7.82 7.44 -4.22
C SER A 115 -6.71 6.56 -3.69
N MET A 116 -5.52 6.73 -4.26
CA MET A 116 -4.29 6.06 -3.85
C MET A 116 -3.19 7.10 -3.72
N ASP A 117 -2.27 6.88 -2.79
CA ASP A 117 -1.06 7.71 -2.70
C ASP A 117 -0.30 7.69 -4.04
N PRO A 118 0.14 8.84 -4.59
CA PRO A 118 0.76 8.88 -5.92
C PRO A 118 2.03 8.04 -6.03
N ALA A 119 2.87 8.00 -4.99
CA ALA A 119 4.09 7.20 -5.02
C ALA A 119 3.76 5.70 -4.97
N LEU A 120 2.73 5.31 -4.21
CA LEU A 120 2.21 3.95 -4.23
C LEU A 120 1.61 3.58 -5.60
N ALA A 121 0.88 4.50 -6.22
CA ALA A 121 0.24 4.31 -7.52
C ALA A 121 1.26 4.02 -8.62
N ASP A 122 2.38 4.75 -8.65
CA ASP A 122 3.47 4.50 -9.61
C ASP A 122 4.03 3.08 -9.48
N ILE A 123 4.27 2.62 -8.25
CA ILE A 123 4.78 1.25 -8.00
C ILE A 123 3.72 0.22 -8.42
N VAL A 124 2.45 0.44 -8.11
CA VAL A 124 1.35 -0.45 -8.50
C VAL A 124 1.25 -0.57 -10.01
N LEU A 125 1.32 0.54 -10.74
CA LEU A 125 1.26 0.54 -12.21
C LEU A 125 2.47 -0.18 -12.82
N ASN A 126 3.67 0.03 -12.27
CA ASN A 126 4.86 -0.71 -12.69
C ASN A 126 4.69 -2.22 -12.49
N VAL A 127 4.21 -2.66 -11.31
CA VAL A 127 3.96 -4.09 -11.06
C VAL A 127 2.90 -4.67 -11.99
N LEU A 128 1.84 -3.90 -12.27
CA LEU A 128 0.79 -4.33 -13.17
C LEU A 128 1.27 -4.41 -14.62
N HIS A 129 2.16 -3.51 -15.04
CA HIS A 129 2.80 -3.55 -16.36
C HIS A 129 3.70 -4.78 -16.48
N ASP A 130 4.61 -5.00 -15.53
CA ASP A 130 5.56 -6.12 -15.53
C ASP A 130 4.85 -7.50 -15.55
N ARG A 131 3.64 -7.57 -14.99
CA ARG A 131 2.81 -8.79 -14.99
C ARG A 131 2.08 -9.07 -16.30
N VAL A 132 1.87 -8.05 -17.14
CA VAL A 132 1.30 -8.26 -18.48
C VAL A 132 2.34 -8.88 -19.43
N ASP A 133 3.63 -8.76 -19.09
CA ASP A 133 4.75 -9.30 -19.87
C ASP A 133 5.29 -10.65 -19.35
N GLU A 134 4.79 -11.18 -18.23
CA GLU A 134 5.20 -12.49 -17.72
C GLU A 134 4.42 -13.57 -18.50
N PRO A 135 5.06 -14.37 -19.38
CA PRO A 135 4.37 -15.41 -20.12
C PRO A 135 3.76 -16.40 -19.12
N ASP A 136 2.48 -16.70 -19.32
CA ASP A 136 1.75 -17.72 -18.57
C ASP A 136 2.66 -18.94 -18.39
N PRO A 137 3.01 -19.33 -17.15
CA PRO A 137 3.86 -20.50 -16.95
C PRO A 137 3.12 -21.68 -17.58
N LEU A 138 3.68 -22.16 -18.70
CA LEU A 138 3.12 -23.19 -19.58
C LEU A 138 2.26 -24.17 -18.77
N PRO A 139 0.99 -24.40 -19.14
CA PRO A 139 0.13 -25.33 -18.41
C PRO A 139 0.88 -26.65 -18.36
N SER A 140 1.32 -27.02 -17.16
CA SER A 140 2.08 -28.23 -16.93
C SER A 140 1.26 -29.38 -17.50
N ALA A 141 1.81 -29.96 -18.57
CA ALA A 141 1.20 -31.01 -19.34
C ALA A 141 0.75 -32.11 -18.37
N ARG A 142 -0.56 -32.29 -18.27
CA ARG A 142 -1.15 -33.53 -17.75
C ARG A 142 -0.83 -34.62 -18.77
N PHE A 143 0.23 -35.38 -18.52
CA PHE A 143 0.42 -36.72 -19.08
C PHE A 143 -0.22 -37.74 -18.15
#